data_AF-A0A2G5U1Q2-F1
#
_entry.id   AF-A0A2G5U1Q2-F1
#
_cell.length_a   1.000
_cell.length_b   1.000
_cell.length_c   1.000
_cell.angle_alpha   90.00
_cell.angle_beta   90.00
_cell.angle_gamma   90.00
#
_symmetry.space_group_name_H-M   'P 1'
#
loop_
_entity.id
_entity.type
_entity.pdbx_description
1 polymer ?
#
loop_
_entity_poly.entity_id
_entity_poly.type
_entity_poly.pdbx_seq_one_letter_code
_entity_poly.pdbx_strand_id
1 'polypeptide(L)'
;MLDRKLLMRACLWYDFKQKKSATESFRTLSEVFGDEALSKTQVWQWFKRFKSGDESLEDHDHGHQPQSVDNEILKQVVESDPTQTTRELAVQFQCSHTTIETHLHSIGKRIRYGKWVPHQLTDANKATRVATAGILLSRSKKSGFFDSIVTGDEKWIRYDNITRKPQWLSVGEPPIPTPKPDFHGKKILIRQSRQISTDTSLTMWMKHFAGKE
;
A
#
# COMPACT_ATOMS: atom_id res chain seq x y z
N MET A 1 25.28 14.79 5.73
CA MET A 1 26.02 15.63 4.77
C MET A 1 25.47 17.04 4.95
N LEU A 2 26.29 18.02 5.35
CA LEU A 2 25.81 19.39 5.57
C LEU A 2 25.32 19.95 4.23
N ASP A 3 24.09 20.45 4.16
CA ASP A 3 23.58 21.06 2.93
C ASP A 3 24.46 22.28 2.59
N ARG A 4 25.17 22.20 1.45
CA ARG A 4 26.11 23.23 1.00
C ARG A 4 25.40 24.58 0.80
N LYS A 5 24.10 24.58 0.48
CA LYS A 5 23.27 25.79 0.44
C LYS A 5 23.05 26.40 1.82
N LEU A 6 22.83 25.58 2.84
CA LEU A 6 22.67 26.04 4.23
C LEU A 6 23.94 26.74 4.72
N LEU A 7 25.12 26.22 4.35
CA LEU A 7 26.41 26.83 4.69
C LEU A 7 26.57 28.21 4.04
N MET A 8 26.23 28.36 2.75
CA MET A 8 26.25 29.65 2.08
C MET A 8 25.26 30.64 2.70
N ARG A 9 24.07 30.19 3.11
CA ARG A 9 23.08 31.01 3.83
C ARG A 9 23.61 31.48 5.19
N ALA A 10 24.29 30.60 5.92
CA ALA A 10 24.94 30.95 7.19
C ALA A 10 26.03 32.02 6.99
N CYS A 11 26.84 31.91 5.94
CA CYS A 11 27.82 32.94 5.57
C CYS A 11 27.14 34.29 5.27
N LEU A 12 26.04 34.29 4.50
CA LEU A 12 25.28 35.51 4.22
C LEU A 12 24.69 36.14 5.48
N TRP A 13 24.18 35.33 6.42
CA TRP A 13 23.69 35.82 7.71
C TRP A 13 24.80 36.43 8.54
N TYR A 14 25.97 35.78 8.60
CA TYR A 14 27.15 36.31 9.29
C TYR A 14 27.63 37.64 8.69
N ASP A 15 27.70 37.76 7.37
CA ASP A 15 28.05 39.00 6.69
C ASP A 15 27.02 40.11 6.93
N PHE A 16 25.73 39.75 6.98
CA PHE A 16 24.66 40.69 7.34
C PHE A 16 24.82 41.22 8.79
N LYS A 17 25.17 40.35 9.75
CA LYS A 17 25.45 40.77 11.15
C LYS A 17 26.67 41.69 11.27
N GLN A 18 27.65 41.52 10.37
CA GLN A 18 28.79 42.42 10.24
C GLN A 18 28.46 43.75 9.54
N LYS A 19 27.19 43.98 9.17
CA LYS A 19 26.70 45.17 8.43
C LYS A 19 27.32 45.33 7.04
N LYS A 20 27.81 44.25 6.42
CA LYS A 20 28.26 44.28 5.04
C LYS A 20 27.08 44.45 4.09
N SER A 21 27.33 44.98 2.91
CA SER A 21 26.31 45.05 1.86
C SER A 21 26.13 43.69 1.17
N ALA A 22 24.94 43.49 0.58
CA ALA A 22 24.66 42.28 -0.18
C ALA A 22 25.59 42.12 -1.40
N THR A 23 26.08 43.23 -1.95
CA THR A 23 27.01 43.24 -3.09
C THR A 23 28.40 42.76 -2.69
N GLU A 24 28.92 43.21 -1.54
CA GLU A 24 30.21 42.74 -0.98
C GLU A 24 30.15 41.27 -0.61
N SER A 25 29.03 40.86 0.01
CA SER A 25 28.80 39.47 0.39
C SER A 25 28.72 38.57 -0.84
N PHE A 26 28.03 39.00 -1.91
CA PHE A 26 27.99 38.26 -3.18
C PHE A 26 29.37 38.11 -3.82
N ARG A 27 30.21 39.16 -3.82
CA ARG A 27 31.59 39.09 -4.34
C ARG A 27 32.42 38.07 -3.57
N THR A 28 32.43 38.19 -2.24
CA THR A 28 33.19 37.30 -1.35
C THR A 28 32.74 35.86 -1.51
N LEU A 29 31.41 35.63 -1.57
CA LEU A 29 30.84 34.30 -1.73
C LEU A 29 31.13 33.72 -3.12
N SER A 30 31.12 34.54 -4.17
CA SER A 30 31.50 34.11 -5.54
C SER A 30 32.99 33.79 -5.65
N GLU A 31 33.86 34.53 -4.95
CA GLU A 31 35.30 34.26 -4.92
C GLU A 31 35.63 32.94 -4.20
N VAL A 32 34.94 32.65 -3.09
CA VAL A 32 35.20 31.44 -2.29
C VAL A 32 34.56 30.19 -2.90
N PHE A 33 33.35 30.30 -3.44
CA PHE A 33 32.56 29.14 -3.90
C PHE A 33 32.44 29.01 -5.42
N GLY A 34 32.93 29.99 -6.20
CA GLY A 34 32.96 29.93 -7.66
C GLY A 34 31.58 29.69 -8.29
N ASP A 35 31.50 28.76 -9.22
CA ASP A 35 30.28 28.41 -9.96
C ASP A 35 29.18 27.80 -9.09
N GLU A 36 29.52 27.32 -7.88
CA GLU A 36 28.55 26.77 -6.93
C GLU A 36 27.93 27.85 -6.04
N ALA A 37 28.38 29.11 -6.12
CA ALA A 37 27.88 30.21 -5.31
C ALA A 37 26.40 30.49 -5.57
N LEU A 38 25.72 31.03 -4.55
CA LEU A 38 24.36 31.55 -4.71
C LEU A 38 24.34 32.67 -5.75
N SER A 39 23.33 32.64 -6.63
CA SER A 39 23.15 33.70 -7.61
C SER A 39 22.94 35.06 -6.94
N LYS A 40 23.31 36.13 -7.65
CA LYS A 40 23.12 37.51 -7.18
C LYS A 40 21.69 37.77 -6.69
N THR A 41 20.69 37.23 -7.39
CA THR A 41 19.27 37.34 -7.04
C THR A 41 18.96 36.66 -5.71
N GLN A 42 19.48 35.45 -5.49
CA GLN A 42 19.30 34.71 -4.24
C GLN A 42 19.95 35.45 -3.06
N VAL A 43 21.16 35.97 -3.22
CA VAL A 43 21.84 36.76 -2.17
C VAL A 43 21.00 37.97 -1.77
N TRP A 44 20.45 38.70 -2.73
CA TRP A 44 19.59 39.85 -2.44
C TRP A 44 18.26 39.48 -1.77
N GLN A 45 17.65 38.36 -2.15
CA GLN A 45 16.45 37.83 -1.48
C GLN A 45 16.73 37.50 -0.01
N TRP A 46 17.86 36.84 0.27
CA TRP A 46 18.29 36.54 1.64
C TRP A 46 18.55 37.81 2.46
N PHE A 47 19.26 38.79 1.89
CA PHE A 47 19.46 40.08 2.56
C PHE A 47 18.15 40.83 2.82
N LYS A 48 17.17 40.75 1.91
CA LYS A 48 15.83 41.32 2.12
C LYS A 48 15.12 40.62 3.28
N ARG A 49 15.23 39.29 3.37
CA ARG A 49 14.65 38.46 4.44
C ARG A 49 15.26 38.78 5.81
N PHE A 50 16.58 38.90 5.90
CA PHE A 50 17.24 39.31 7.14
C PHE A 50 16.87 40.74 7.57
N LYS A 51 16.69 41.67 6.62
CA LYS A 51 16.20 43.03 6.91
C LYS A 51 14.77 43.06 7.44
N SER A 52 13.92 42.11 7.06
CA SER A 52 12.57 41.96 7.63
C SER A 52 12.56 41.29 9.01
N GLY A 53 13.72 40.93 9.57
CA GLY A 53 13.84 40.33 10.90
C GLY A 53 13.69 38.80 10.93
N ASP A 54 13.58 38.14 9.78
CA ASP A 54 13.61 36.68 9.71
C ASP A 54 15.05 36.18 9.56
N GLU A 55 15.55 35.53 10.61
CA GLU A 55 16.92 35.00 10.69
C GLU A 55 17.00 33.48 10.41
N SER A 56 15.89 32.84 10.01
CA SER A 56 15.89 31.42 9.66
C SER A 56 16.72 31.17 8.41
N LEU A 57 17.59 30.15 8.44
CA LEU A 57 18.39 29.70 7.30
C LEU A 57 17.70 28.61 6.46
N GLU A 58 16.55 28.15 6.92
CA GLU A 58 15.74 27.15 6.24
C GLU A 58 14.86 27.83 5.18
N ASP A 59 14.56 27.10 4.10
CA ASP A 59 13.54 27.57 3.17
C ASP A 59 12.19 27.57 3.88
N HIS A 60 11.37 28.58 3.60
CA HIS A 60 9.98 28.50 4.04
C HIS A 60 9.32 27.29 3.40
N ASP A 61 8.38 26.68 4.12
CA ASP A 61 7.48 25.70 3.52
C ASP A 61 6.93 26.31 2.23
N HIS A 62 7.32 25.72 1.10
CA HIS A 62 6.73 26.04 -0.18
C HIS A 62 5.30 25.51 -0.11
N GLY A 63 4.40 26.36 0.39
CA GLY A 63 3.00 26.02 0.59
C GLY A 63 2.51 25.24 -0.61
N HIS A 64 2.15 23.98 -0.38
CA HIS A 64 1.59 23.15 -1.43
C HIS A 64 0.36 23.86 -1.97
N GLN A 65 0.21 23.88 -3.30
CA GLN A 65 -1.02 24.34 -3.93
C GLN A 65 -2.20 23.62 -3.25
N PRO A 66 -3.28 24.33 -2.85
CA PRO A 66 -4.41 23.73 -2.16
C PRO A 66 -4.87 22.50 -2.94
N GLN A 67 -4.88 21.35 -2.27
CA GLN A 67 -5.37 20.12 -2.88
C GLN A 67 -6.81 20.32 -3.31
N SER A 68 -7.13 20.07 -4.58
CA SER A 68 -8.51 20.28 -5.08
C SER A 68 -9.51 19.29 -4.49
N VAL A 69 -9.03 18.27 -3.77
CA VAL A 69 -9.82 17.21 -3.18
C VAL A 69 -9.57 17.19 -1.68
N ASP A 70 -10.64 17.36 -0.91
CA ASP A 70 -10.65 17.19 0.53
C ASP A 70 -10.52 15.70 0.89
N ASN A 71 -9.47 15.35 1.64
CA ASN A 71 -9.15 13.97 2.00
C ASN A 71 -10.16 13.37 2.98
N GLU A 72 -10.71 14.18 3.86
CA GLU A 72 -11.69 13.79 4.86
C GLU A 72 -13.01 13.45 4.17
N ILE A 73 -13.43 14.26 3.20
CA ILE A 73 -14.62 13.98 2.38
C ILE A 73 -14.38 12.73 1.52
N LEU A 74 -13.23 12.62 0.84
CA LEU A 74 -12.90 11.43 0.06
C LEU A 74 -12.92 10.16 0.90
N LYS A 75 -12.38 10.21 2.12
CA LYS A 75 -12.37 9.09 3.06
C LYS A 75 -13.78 8.66 3.43
N GLN A 76 -14.68 9.60 3.72
CA GLN A 76 -16.08 9.29 4.04
C GLN A 76 -16.80 8.62 2.86
N VAL A 77 -16.62 9.13 1.64
CA VAL A 77 -17.22 8.54 0.43
C VAL A 77 -16.75 7.10 0.24
N VAL A 78 -15.44 6.85 0.32
CA VAL A 78 -14.85 5.51 0.15
C VAL A 78 -15.25 4.55 1.28
N GLU A 79 -15.47 5.05 2.50
CA GLU A 79 -15.92 4.20 3.61
C GLU A 79 -17.42 3.83 3.49
N SER A 80 -18.22 4.69 2.85
CA SER A 80 -19.63 4.40 2.56
C SER A 80 -19.81 3.35 1.46
N ASP A 81 -18.97 3.39 0.43
CA ASP A 81 -18.91 2.39 -0.63
C ASP A 81 -17.44 2.11 -1.03
N PRO A 82 -16.83 1.05 -0.48
CA PRO A 82 -15.43 0.72 -0.76
C PRO A 82 -15.22 0.08 -2.14
N THR A 83 -16.28 -0.11 -2.93
CA THR A 83 -16.19 -0.78 -4.25
C THR A 83 -16.08 0.19 -5.42
N GLN A 84 -16.23 1.49 -5.16
CA GLN A 84 -16.13 2.53 -6.19
C GLN A 84 -14.77 2.56 -6.87
N THR A 85 -14.79 2.79 -8.17
CA THR A 85 -13.59 2.94 -8.98
C THR A 85 -13.01 4.34 -8.87
N THR A 86 -11.71 4.47 -9.11
CA THR A 86 -11.04 5.79 -9.15
C THR A 86 -11.61 6.72 -10.21
N ARG A 87 -12.23 6.19 -11.27
CA ARG A 87 -12.87 6.97 -12.33
C ARG A 87 -14.23 7.52 -11.91
N GLU A 88 -15.04 6.73 -11.18
CA GLU A 88 -16.32 7.21 -10.63
C GLU A 88 -16.08 8.32 -9.61
N LEU A 89 -15.11 8.12 -8.71
CA LEU A 89 -14.67 9.14 -7.77
C LEU A 89 -14.14 10.39 -8.48
N ALA A 90 -13.37 10.23 -9.57
CA ALA A 90 -12.86 11.36 -10.33
C ALA A 90 -13.99 12.24 -10.91
N VAL A 91 -15.08 11.63 -11.37
CA VAL A 91 -16.27 12.35 -11.83
C VAL A 91 -16.95 13.08 -10.66
N GLN A 92 -17.11 12.41 -9.52
CA GLN A 92 -17.76 13.00 -8.33
C GLN A 92 -16.99 14.20 -7.77
N PHE A 93 -15.66 14.10 -7.72
CA PHE A 93 -14.76 15.14 -7.20
C PHE A 93 -14.24 16.10 -8.31
N GLN A 94 -14.76 15.95 -9.53
CA GLN A 94 -14.44 16.79 -10.70
C GLN A 94 -12.93 16.98 -10.93
N CYS A 95 -12.17 15.89 -10.81
CA CYS A 95 -10.72 15.90 -10.96
C CYS A 95 -10.24 14.72 -11.81
N SER A 96 -8.94 14.58 -11.98
CA SER A 96 -8.38 13.44 -12.73
C SER A 96 -8.37 12.17 -11.87
N HIS A 97 -8.54 11.00 -12.49
CA HIS A 97 -8.44 9.72 -11.77
C HIS A 97 -7.07 9.51 -11.11
N THR A 98 -6.00 10.06 -11.69
CA THR A 98 -4.64 10.06 -11.10
C THR A 98 -4.55 10.91 -9.84
N THR A 99 -5.28 12.04 -9.78
CA THR A 99 -5.41 12.86 -8.57
C THR A 99 -6.09 12.04 -7.47
N ILE A 100 -7.24 11.42 -7.77
CA ILE A 100 -7.93 10.54 -6.81
C ILE A 100 -7.03 9.42 -6.32
N GLU A 101 -6.32 8.73 -7.22
CA GLU A 101 -5.42 7.65 -6.84
C GLU A 101 -4.33 8.13 -5.87
N THR A 102 -3.73 9.30 -6.14
CA THR A 102 -2.73 9.92 -5.26
C THR A 102 -3.32 10.21 -3.87
N HIS A 103 -4.52 10.77 -3.83
CA HIS A 103 -5.24 11.08 -2.59
C HIS A 103 -5.63 9.82 -1.80
N LEU A 104 -6.18 8.80 -2.47
CA LEU A 104 -6.45 7.49 -1.86
C LEU A 104 -5.18 6.91 -1.25
N HIS A 105 -4.04 7.06 -1.94
CA HIS A 105 -2.76 6.60 -1.42
C HIS A 105 -2.29 7.36 -0.18
N SER A 106 -2.47 8.69 -0.13
CA SER A 106 -2.10 9.51 1.04
C SER A 106 -2.96 9.22 2.26
N ILE A 107 -4.26 8.92 2.08
CA ILE A 107 -5.14 8.49 3.18
C ILE A 107 -5.02 6.99 3.53
N GLY A 108 -4.01 6.29 2.98
CA GLY A 108 -3.70 4.90 3.31
C GLY A 108 -4.64 3.86 2.69
N LYS A 109 -5.53 4.24 1.77
CA LYS A 109 -6.38 3.29 1.05
C LYS A 109 -5.56 2.62 -0.07
N ARG A 110 -5.82 1.34 -0.31
CA ARG A 110 -5.19 0.53 -1.37
C ARG A 110 -6.22 -0.45 -1.91
N ILE A 111 -6.16 -0.75 -3.20
CA ILE A 111 -7.03 -1.77 -3.79
C ILE A 111 -6.68 -3.16 -3.24
N ARG A 112 -7.71 -3.88 -2.83
CA ARG A 112 -7.67 -5.30 -2.43
C ARG A 112 -8.89 -5.99 -3.02
N TYR A 113 -8.70 -7.17 -3.58
CA TYR A 113 -9.82 -7.97 -4.07
C TYR A 113 -10.54 -8.66 -2.90
N GLY A 114 -11.87 -8.70 -2.97
CA GLY A 114 -12.68 -9.45 -2.00
C GLY A 114 -12.32 -10.94 -1.99
N LYS A 115 -12.42 -11.57 -0.82
CA LYS A 115 -12.22 -13.03 -0.68
C LYS A 115 -13.50 -13.76 -1.12
N TRP A 116 -13.37 -14.74 -2.00
CA TRP A 116 -14.49 -15.64 -2.32
C TRP A 116 -14.87 -16.45 -1.08
N VAL A 117 -16.15 -16.40 -0.71
CA VAL A 117 -16.72 -17.23 0.37
C VAL A 117 -17.52 -18.38 -0.25
N PRO A 118 -17.49 -19.60 0.32
CA PRO A 118 -18.17 -20.75 -0.28
C PRO A 118 -19.67 -20.57 -0.46
N HIS A 119 -20.36 -19.99 0.53
CA HIS A 119 -21.81 -19.87 0.56
C HIS A 119 -22.27 -18.60 1.27
N GLN A 120 -23.43 -18.07 0.87
CA GLN A 120 -24.16 -17.06 1.62
C GLN A 120 -24.92 -17.72 2.77
N LEU A 121 -24.48 -17.50 4.01
CA LEU A 121 -25.07 -18.14 5.20
C LEU A 121 -26.26 -17.33 5.73
N THR A 122 -27.35 -18.03 6.08
CA THR A 122 -28.45 -17.49 6.88
C THR A 122 -28.02 -17.29 8.33
N ASP A 123 -28.74 -16.47 9.08
CA ASP A 123 -28.41 -16.23 10.49
C ASP A 123 -28.58 -17.49 11.36
N ALA A 124 -29.56 -18.34 11.02
CA ALA A 124 -29.69 -19.66 11.63
C ALA A 124 -28.44 -20.54 11.40
N ASN A 125 -27.93 -20.59 10.16
CA ASN A 125 -26.70 -21.34 9.84
C ASN A 125 -25.50 -20.80 10.62
N LYS A 126 -25.38 -19.47 10.75
CA LYS A 126 -24.30 -18.83 11.55
C LYS A 126 -24.41 -19.23 13.03
N ALA A 127 -25.61 -19.15 13.61
CA ALA A 127 -25.85 -19.51 15.01
C ALA A 127 -25.50 -20.98 15.28
N THR A 128 -25.95 -21.90 14.43
CA THR A 128 -25.62 -23.34 14.54
C THR A 128 -24.12 -23.58 14.45
N ARG A 129 -23.41 -22.90 13.52
CA ARG A 129 -21.95 -23.02 13.40
C ARG A 129 -21.23 -22.54 14.65
N VAL A 130 -21.62 -21.40 15.21
CA VAL A 130 -21.02 -20.85 16.44
C VAL A 130 -21.26 -21.77 17.62
N ALA A 131 -22.49 -22.26 17.81
CA ALA A 131 -22.82 -23.19 18.89
C ALA A 131 -22.02 -24.50 18.78
N THR A 132 -21.96 -25.07 17.57
CA THR A 132 -21.20 -26.31 17.31
C THR A 132 -19.71 -26.09 17.56
N ALA A 133 -19.14 -25.00 17.07
CA ALA A 133 -17.74 -24.66 17.29
C ALA A 133 -17.42 -24.48 18.79
N GLY A 134 -18.31 -23.84 19.56
CA GLY A 134 -18.15 -23.68 21.01
C GLY A 134 -18.13 -25.02 21.77
N ILE A 135 -18.99 -25.97 21.38
CA ILE A 135 -19.00 -27.33 21.94
C ILE A 135 -17.69 -28.05 21.59
N LEU A 136 -17.27 -28.01 20.32
CA LEU A 136 -16.04 -28.65 19.87
C LEU A 136 -14.79 -28.06 20.54
N LEU A 137 -14.71 -26.74 20.69
CA LEU A 137 -13.64 -26.05 21.38
C LEU A 137 -13.56 -26.42 22.87
N SER A 138 -14.71 -26.63 23.52
CA SER A 138 -14.73 -27.09 24.91
C SER A 138 -14.23 -28.53 25.03
N ARG A 139 -14.60 -29.39 24.08
CA ARG A 139 -14.15 -30.79 24.04
C ARG A 139 -12.67 -30.92 23.68
N SER A 140 -12.14 -30.04 22.84
CA SER A 140 -10.73 -30.07 22.42
C SER A 140 -9.74 -29.80 23.54
N LYS A 141 -10.19 -29.23 24.67
CA LYS A 141 -9.36 -29.05 25.87
C LYS A 141 -9.11 -30.36 26.63
N LYS A 142 -9.89 -31.41 26.37
CA LYS A 142 -9.69 -32.74 26.97
C LYS A 142 -8.54 -33.45 26.26
N SER A 143 -7.66 -34.09 27.02
CA SER A 143 -6.58 -34.90 26.46
C SER A 143 -7.15 -36.03 25.61
N GLY A 144 -6.45 -36.37 24.52
CA GLY A 144 -6.86 -37.45 23.62
C GLY A 144 -8.04 -37.14 22.69
N PHE A 145 -8.67 -35.96 22.77
CA PHE A 145 -9.82 -35.62 21.91
C PHE A 145 -9.48 -35.75 20.42
N PHE A 146 -8.37 -35.15 19.98
CA PHE A 146 -7.96 -35.18 18.58
C PHE A 146 -7.53 -36.57 18.12
N ASP A 147 -6.86 -37.34 18.97
CA ASP A 147 -6.33 -38.66 18.60
C ASP A 147 -7.44 -39.67 18.24
N SER A 148 -8.68 -39.39 18.64
CA SER A 148 -9.87 -40.18 18.31
C SER A 148 -10.58 -39.76 17.01
N ILE A 149 -10.17 -38.65 16.38
CA ILE A 149 -10.86 -38.11 15.21
C ILE A 149 -10.23 -38.66 13.93
N VAL A 150 -11.04 -39.33 13.13
CA VAL A 150 -10.73 -39.64 11.73
C VAL A 150 -11.57 -38.74 10.84
N THR A 151 -10.94 -37.97 9.98
CA THR A 151 -11.60 -37.14 8.97
C THR A 151 -11.47 -37.79 7.60
N GLY A 152 -12.42 -37.53 6.72
CA GLY A 152 -12.31 -37.90 5.32
C GLY A 152 -13.10 -36.95 4.45
N ASP A 153 -12.64 -36.78 3.22
CA ASP A 153 -13.26 -35.93 2.22
C ASP A 153 -13.10 -36.55 0.83
N GLU A 154 -13.94 -36.09 -0.10
CA GLU A 154 -13.97 -36.53 -1.48
C GLU A 154 -13.71 -35.34 -2.41
N LYS A 155 -12.77 -35.52 -3.33
CA LYS A 155 -12.37 -34.46 -4.26
C LYS A 155 -12.30 -34.97 -5.68
N TRP A 156 -13.01 -34.29 -6.57
CA TRP A 156 -12.85 -34.47 -8.01
C TRP A 156 -11.52 -33.87 -8.47
N ILE A 157 -10.67 -34.68 -9.12
CA ILE A 157 -9.44 -34.24 -9.77
C ILE A 157 -9.59 -34.43 -11.28
N ARG A 158 -9.41 -33.35 -12.04
CA ARG A 158 -9.40 -33.39 -13.50
C ARG A 158 -8.06 -33.92 -13.99
N TYR A 159 -8.04 -34.69 -15.08
CA TYR A 159 -6.79 -35.12 -15.71
C TYR A 159 -6.03 -33.92 -16.27
N ASP A 160 -6.73 -33.04 -16.98
CA ASP A 160 -6.15 -31.83 -17.56
C ASP A 160 -6.46 -30.63 -16.68
N ASN A 161 -5.50 -30.27 -15.81
CA ASN A 161 -5.59 -29.08 -14.96
C ASN A 161 -4.89 -27.88 -15.63
N ILE A 162 -5.49 -27.39 -16.72
CA ILE A 162 -4.93 -26.30 -17.52
C ILE A 162 -5.03 -24.97 -16.76
N THR A 163 -3.90 -24.30 -16.56
CA THR A 163 -3.82 -22.96 -15.97
C THR A 163 -3.25 -21.96 -16.98
N ARG A 164 -3.77 -20.73 -16.96
CA ARG A 164 -3.19 -19.63 -17.74
C ARG A 164 -1.86 -19.24 -17.11
N LYS A 165 -0.78 -19.27 -17.89
CA LYS A 165 0.55 -18.82 -17.43
C LYS A 165 0.80 -17.38 -17.89
N PRO A 166 1.45 -16.54 -17.07
CA PRO A 166 1.90 -15.23 -17.51
C PRO A 166 2.92 -15.39 -18.64
N GLN A 167 2.90 -14.47 -19.61
CA GLN A 167 3.80 -14.46 -20.77
C GLN A 167 4.54 -13.12 -20.80
N TRP A 168 5.85 -13.15 -21.06
CA TRP A 168 6.65 -11.96 -21.34
C TRP A 168 6.56 -11.69 -22.85
N LEU A 169 5.96 -10.58 -23.24
CA LEU A 169 5.68 -10.23 -24.64
C LEU A 169 6.07 -8.77 -24.87
N SER A 170 6.31 -8.42 -26.14
CA SER A 170 6.59 -7.04 -26.52
C SER A 170 5.34 -6.17 -26.38
N VAL A 171 5.51 -4.85 -26.24
CA VAL A 171 4.38 -3.91 -26.17
C VAL A 171 3.56 -4.01 -27.47
N GLY A 172 2.27 -4.35 -27.34
CA GLY A 172 1.34 -4.49 -28.46
C GLY A 172 1.27 -5.88 -29.10
N GLU A 173 2.13 -6.82 -28.67
CA GLU A 173 2.09 -8.21 -29.14
C GLU A 173 0.90 -8.97 -28.53
N PRO A 174 0.10 -9.72 -29.33
CA PRO A 174 -1.04 -10.45 -28.81
C PRO A 174 -0.59 -11.67 -27.99
N PRO A 175 -1.27 -11.97 -26.86
CA PRO A 175 -0.94 -13.13 -26.04
C PRO A 175 -1.29 -14.45 -26.72
N ILE A 176 -0.45 -15.46 -26.51
CA ILE A 176 -0.74 -16.82 -27.00
C ILE A 176 -1.97 -17.37 -26.26
N PRO A 177 -3.04 -17.77 -26.96
CA PRO A 177 -4.26 -18.22 -26.32
C PRO A 177 -4.07 -19.59 -25.65
N THR A 178 -4.58 -19.74 -24.43
CA THR A 178 -4.70 -21.03 -23.75
C THR A 178 -6.14 -21.52 -23.85
N PRO A 179 -6.41 -22.73 -24.37
CA PRO A 179 -7.78 -23.24 -24.50
C PRO A 179 -8.43 -23.40 -23.12
N LYS A 180 -9.71 -23.05 -23.02
CA LYS A 180 -10.48 -23.23 -21.79
C LYS A 180 -10.66 -24.74 -21.55
N PRO A 181 -10.38 -25.25 -20.34
CA PRO A 181 -10.59 -26.67 -20.05
C PRO A 181 -12.08 -27.01 -20.18
N ASP A 182 -12.35 -28.17 -20.79
CA ASP A 182 -13.71 -28.71 -20.87
C ASP A 182 -14.28 -28.93 -19.46
N PHE A 183 -15.49 -28.44 -19.24
CA PHE A 183 -16.18 -28.59 -17.96
C PHE A 183 -16.61 -30.04 -17.71
N HIS A 184 -16.91 -30.79 -18.78
CA HIS A 184 -17.31 -32.19 -18.75
C HIS A 184 -16.15 -33.16 -19.05
N GLY A 185 -14.92 -32.64 -19.10
CA GLY A 185 -13.72 -33.43 -19.36
C GLY A 185 -13.48 -34.53 -18.32
N LYS A 186 -12.60 -35.47 -18.67
CA LYS A 186 -12.27 -36.62 -17.81
C LYS A 186 -11.80 -36.16 -16.43
N LYS A 187 -12.36 -36.80 -15.40
CA LYS A 187 -12.06 -36.55 -13.99
C LYS A 187 -12.20 -37.83 -13.19
N ILE A 188 -11.42 -37.93 -12.12
CA ILE A 188 -11.50 -39.01 -11.13
C ILE A 188 -11.99 -38.46 -9.79
N LEU A 189 -12.77 -39.25 -9.07
CA LEU A 189 -13.11 -38.96 -7.68
C LEU A 189 -12.09 -39.66 -6.78
N ILE A 190 -11.38 -38.89 -5.97
CA ILE A 190 -10.50 -39.45 -4.95
C ILE A 190 -11.15 -39.25 -3.59
N ARG A 191 -11.16 -40.32 -2.79
CA ARG A 191 -11.55 -40.28 -1.38
C ARG A 191 -10.31 -40.47 -0.52
N GLN A 192 -10.12 -39.58 0.44
CA GLN A 192 -9.02 -39.68 1.39
C GLN A 192 -9.58 -39.66 2.81
N SER A 193 -9.06 -40.52 3.68
CA SER A 193 -9.29 -40.46 5.12
C SER A 193 -7.95 -40.34 5.85
N ARG A 194 -7.95 -39.62 6.98
CA ARG A 194 -6.78 -39.40 7.82
C ARG A 194 -7.19 -39.31 9.28
N GLN A 195 -6.43 -39.96 10.15
CA GLN A 195 -6.53 -39.75 11.60
C GLN A 195 -5.81 -38.45 11.98
N ILE A 196 -6.48 -37.61 12.75
CA ILE A 196 -5.88 -36.42 13.33
C ILE A 196 -5.04 -36.91 14.52
N SER A 197 -3.73 -36.74 14.45
CA SER A 197 -2.84 -36.97 15.60
C SER A 197 -2.22 -35.65 16.04
N THR A 198 -1.91 -35.55 17.32
CA THR A 198 -1.18 -34.41 17.92
C THR A 198 0.27 -34.30 17.44
N ASP A 199 0.72 -35.22 16.57
CA ASP A 199 2.09 -35.26 16.08
C ASP A 199 2.33 -34.24 14.95
N THR A 200 2.80 -33.05 15.37
CA THR A 200 3.65 -32.03 14.69
C THR A 200 3.30 -31.56 13.27
N SER A 201 2.30 -32.16 12.62
CA SER A 201 1.89 -31.93 11.24
C SER A 201 0.76 -30.91 11.14
N LEU A 202 -0.04 -30.75 12.21
CA LEU A 202 -1.10 -29.74 12.27
C LEU A 202 -0.53 -28.32 12.37
N THR A 203 0.58 -28.12 13.08
CA THR A 203 1.26 -26.81 13.14
C THR A 203 1.91 -26.45 11.81
N MET A 204 2.39 -27.43 11.04
CA MET A 204 2.94 -27.18 9.70
C MET A 204 1.84 -26.91 8.66
N TRP A 205 0.70 -27.61 8.73
CA TRP A 205 -0.43 -27.42 7.82
C TRP A 205 -1.20 -26.11 8.09
N MET A 206 -1.41 -25.76 9.36
CA MET A 206 -1.98 -24.46 9.73
C MET A 206 -1.05 -23.29 9.38
N LYS A 207 0.27 -23.42 9.55
CA LYS A 207 1.24 -22.39 9.12
C LYS A 207 1.27 -22.19 7.59
N HIS A 208 1.10 -23.25 6.80
CA HIS A 208 1.13 -23.15 5.34
C HIS A 208 -0.15 -22.54 4.74
N PHE A 209 -1.30 -22.66 5.42
CA PHE A 209 -2.57 -22.05 5.01
C PHE A 209 -2.88 -20.71 5.69
N ALA A 210 -2.36 -20.46 6.90
CA ALA A 210 -2.53 -19.18 7.61
C ALA A 210 -1.43 -18.16 7.28
N GLY A 211 -0.38 -18.54 6.55
CA GLY A 211 0.75 -17.70 6.17
C GLY A 211 0.73 -17.23 4.72
N LYS A 212 -0.39 -16.65 4.26
CA LYS A 212 -0.46 -15.76 3.09
C LYS A 212 -1.55 -14.72 3.34
N GLU A 213 -1.26 -13.81 4.25
CA GLU A 213 -1.87 -12.47 4.29
C GLU A 213 -0.80 -11.43 3.98
#